data_AF-A0A0E2ZPU7-F1
#
_entry.id   AF-A0A0E2ZPU7-F1
#
_cell.length_a   1.000
_cell.length_b   1.000
_cell.length_c   1.000
_cell.angle_alpha   90.00
_cell.angle_beta   90.00
_cell.angle_gamma   90.00
#
_symmetry.space_group_name_H-M   'P 1'
#
loop_
_entity.id
_entity.type
_entity.pdbx_description
1 polymer ?
#
loop_
_entity_poly.entity_id
_entity_poly.type
_entity_poly.pdbx_seq_one_letter_code
_entity_poly.pdbx_strand_id
1 'polypeptide(L)'
;MTQSPELAGGEGFTFEGDAAAFYLVALLAEAYAPGIDDRTVVRVSVQQRDFGEPLDDVIVDFEDASKNPARLSLQVKRSLTISSAKTNKDFHEVIRDSWATLNKSDFRFNVDRYGAAVSFPLSDTG
;
A
#
# COMPACT_ATOMS: atom_id res chain seq x y z
N MET A 1 5.24 -34.44 -5.83
CA MET A 1 5.24 -33.01 -5.45
C MET A 1 3.80 -32.65 -5.14
N THR A 2 3.47 -32.47 -3.87
CA THR A 2 2.14 -32.04 -3.45
C THR A 2 2.11 -30.53 -3.63
N GLN A 3 1.42 -30.05 -4.67
CA GLN A 3 1.17 -28.63 -4.84
C GLN A 3 0.05 -28.24 -3.85
N SER A 4 0.33 -27.28 -2.96
CA SER A 4 -0.68 -26.78 -2.02
C SER A 4 -1.85 -26.14 -2.79
N PRO A 5 -3.11 -26.32 -2.36
CA PRO A 5 -4.28 -25.68 -2.97
C PRO A 5 -4.18 -24.14 -2.98
N GLU A 6 -3.42 -23.60 -2.03
CA GLU A 6 -3.14 -22.18 -1.79
C GLU A 6 -2.52 -21.50 -3.04
N LEU A 7 -1.73 -22.24 -3.84
CA LEU A 7 -1.06 -21.74 -5.05
C LEU A 7 -1.94 -21.75 -6.31
N ALA A 8 -3.08 -22.46 -6.29
CA ALA A 8 -4.02 -22.53 -7.42
C ALA A 8 -5.30 -21.71 -7.20
N GLY A 9 -5.59 -21.31 -5.94
CA GLY A 9 -6.84 -20.64 -5.55
C GLY A 9 -6.78 -19.12 -5.42
N GLY A 10 -5.65 -18.47 -5.70
CA GLY A 10 -5.55 -17.01 -5.64
C GLY A 10 -5.62 -16.40 -4.24
N GLU A 11 -5.27 -17.16 -3.20
CA GLU A 11 -5.38 -16.73 -1.80
C GLU A 11 -4.46 -15.56 -1.43
N GLY A 12 -3.41 -15.29 -2.23
CA GLY A 12 -2.60 -14.08 -2.12
C GLY A 12 -3.27 -12.82 -2.68
N PHE A 13 -4.21 -12.96 -3.62
CA PHE A 13 -4.90 -11.85 -4.27
C PHE A 13 -6.12 -11.36 -3.48
N THR A 14 -6.61 -12.12 -2.49
CA THR A 14 -7.81 -11.73 -1.74
C THR A 14 -7.55 -10.50 -0.88
N PHE A 15 -6.48 -10.48 -0.09
CA PHE A 15 -6.24 -9.35 0.82
C PHE A 15 -5.81 -8.06 0.09
N GLU A 16 -4.96 -8.16 -0.92
CA GLU A 16 -4.62 -6.99 -1.74
C GLU A 16 -5.86 -6.46 -2.47
N GLY A 17 -6.67 -7.37 -3.04
CA GLY A 17 -7.95 -7.05 -3.64
C GLY A 17 -8.91 -6.39 -2.64
N ASP A 18 -8.98 -6.87 -1.40
CA ASP A 18 -9.81 -6.31 -0.34
C ASP A 18 -9.35 -4.89 0.05
N ALA A 19 -8.03 -4.68 0.17
CA ALA A 19 -7.46 -3.36 0.44
C ALA A 19 -7.75 -2.38 -0.70
N ALA A 20 -7.58 -2.80 -1.96
CA ALA A 20 -7.93 -2.00 -3.12
C ALA A 20 -9.43 -1.71 -3.18
N ALA A 21 -10.27 -2.70 -2.94
CA ALA A 21 -11.73 -2.58 -2.94
C ALA A 21 -12.20 -1.60 -1.85
N PHE A 22 -11.59 -1.61 -0.67
CA PHE A 22 -11.89 -0.64 0.38
C PHE A 22 -11.72 0.81 -0.10
N TYR A 23 -10.57 1.14 -0.68
CA TYR A 23 -10.33 2.49 -1.21
C TYR A 23 -11.21 2.80 -2.43
N LEU A 24 -11.53 1.81 -3.25
CA LEU A 24 -12.43 1.98 -4.39
C LEU A 24 -13.85 2.32 -3.93
N VAL A 25 -14.35 1.68 -2.86
CA VAL A 25 -15.63 2.04 -2.25
C VAL A 25 -15.60 3.47 -1.72
N ALA A 26 -14.51 3.88 -1.07
CA ALA A 26 -14.35 5.26 -0.60
C ALA A 26 -14.34 6.28 -1.75
N LEU A 27 -13.69 5.95 -2.88
CA LEU A 27 -13.73 6.76 -4.11
C LEU A 27 -15.16 6.93 -4.61
N LEU A 28 -15.91 5.84 -4.75
CA LEU A 28 -17.29 5.87 -5.25
C LEU A 28 -18.26 6.59 -4.29
N ALA A 29 -17.98 6.55 -2.99
CA ALA A 29 -18.75 7.24 -1.97
C ALA A 29 -18.34 8.71 -1.79
N GLU A 30 -17.33 9.19 -2.52
CA GLU A 30 -16.71 10.51 -2.32
C GLU A 30 -16.33 10.75 -0.84
N ALA A 31 -15.81 9.69 -0.20
CA ALA A 31 -15.57 9.63 1.24
C ALA A 31 -14.09 9.76 1.61
N TYR A 32 -13.86 10.01 2.90
CA TYR A 32 -12.55 9.85 3.54
C TYR A 32 -12.12 8.38 3.58
N ALA A 33 -10.81 8.14 3.65
CA ALA A 33 -10.25 6.83 3.89
C ALA A 33 -9.00 6.91 4.79
N PRO A 34 -8.63 5.83 5.51
CA PRO A 34 -7.46 5.82 6.38
C PRO A 34 -6.16 6.16 5.64
N GLY A 35 -5.19 6.68 6.39
CA GLY A 35 -3.85 7.01 5.90
C GLY A 35 -3.66 8.50 5.61
N ILE A 36 -4.71 9.22 5.19
CA ILE A 36 -4.66 10.68 5.00
C ILE A 36 -5.93 11.31 5.57
N ASP A 37 -5.76 12.19 6.56
CA ASP A 37 -6.86 12.87 7.23
C ASP A 37 -7.39 14.08 6.43
N ASP A 38 -8.66 14.43 6.67
CA ASP A 38 -9.36 15.59 6.13
C ASP A 38 -9.38 15.70 4.59
N ARG A 39 -9.26 14.57 3.87
CA ARG A 39 -9.26 14.53 2.40
C ARG A 39 -10.08 13.37 1.83
N THR A 40 -10.82 13.66 0.77
CA THR A 40 -11.64 12.66 0.06
C THR A 40 -10.79 11.92 -0.97
N VAL A 41 -11.04 10.62 -1.15
CA VAL A 41 -10.40 9.81 -2.20
C VAL A 41 -10.88 10.26 -3.58
N VAL A 42 -9.95 10.54 -4.49
CA VAL A 42 -10.25 10.98 -5.87
C VAL A 42 -9.65 10.08 -6.95
N ARG A 43 -8.69 9.21 -6.59
CA ARG A 43 -8.15 8.20 -7.50
C ARG A 43 -7.67 6.98 -6.70
N VAL A 44 -7.92 5.81 -7.26
CA VAL A 44 -7.30 4.55 -6.81
C VAL A 44 -6.62 3.91 -8.01
N SER A 45 -5.38 3.44 -7.82
CA SER A 45 -4.65 2.71 -8.85
C SER A 45 -3.90 1.55 -8.21
N VAL A 46 -3.87 0.42 -8.92
CA VAL A 46 -3.35 -0.85 -8.40
C VAL A 46 -2.26 -1.37 -9.30
N GLN A 47 -1.30 -2.11 -8.75
CA GLN A 47 -0.24 -2.77 -9.52
C GLN A 47 0.54 -1.80 -10.42
N GLN A 48 1.11 -0.76 -9.82
CA GLN A 48 1.72 0.39 -10.51
C GLN A 48 3.22 0.27 -10.80
N ARG A 49 3.86 -0.89 -10.57
CA ARG A 49 5.32 -1.06 -10.70
C ARG A 49 5.81 -0.80 -12.12
N ASP A 50 5.08 -1.31 -13.10
CA ASP A 50 5.39 -1.11 -14.53
C ASP A 50 5.20 0.34 -14.98
N PHE A 51 4.58 1.18 -14.15
CA PHE A 51 4.41 2.61 -14.35
C PHE A 51 5.42 3.45 -13.53
N GLY A 52 6.44 2.81 -12.95
CA GLY A 52 7.55 3.48 -12.28
C GLY A 52 7.29 3.89 -10.82
N GLU A 53 6.22 3.38 -10.21
CA GLU A 53 5.96 3.60 -8.79
C GLU A 53 6.70 2.55 -7.95
N PRO A 54 7.52 2.95 -6.94
CA PRO A 54 8.28 1.98 -6.14
C PRO A 54 7.39 1.14 -5.22
N LEU A 55 6.46 1.77 -4.49
CA LEU A 55 5.38 1.10 -3.79
C LEU A 55 4.14 1.14 -4.67
N ASP A 56 3.66 -0.04 -5.05
CA ASP A 56 2.87 -0.18 -6.26
C ASP A 56 1.54 -0.90 -6.12
N ASP A 57 1.34 -1.70 -5.07
CA ASP A 57 0.13 -2.54 -4.96
C ASP A 57 -1.13 -1.68 -4.93
N VAL A 58 -1.15 -0.62 -4.11
CA VAL A 58 -2.26 0.33 -4.04
C VAL A 58 -1.73 1.75 -3.88
N ILE A 59 -2.14 2.63 -4.79
CA ILE A 59 -1.89 4.07 -4.73
C ILE A 59 -3.24 4.79 -4.70
N VAL A 60 -3.39 5.66 -3.70
CA VAL A 60 -4.61 6.42 -3.48
C VAL A 60 -4.27 7.90 -3.52
N ASP A 61 -4.90 8.66 -4.40
CA ASP A 61 -4.83 10.12 -4.35
C ASP A 61 -6.08 10.67 -3.66
N PHE A 62 -5.87 11.74 -2.92
CA PHE A 62 -6.87 12.44 -2.15
C PHE A 62 -6.84 13.93 -2.44
N GLU A 63 -7.95 14.61 -2.19
CA GLU A 63 -8.06 16.07 -2.26
C GLU A 63 -8.77 16.63 -1.01
N ASP A 64 -8.34 17.80 -0.54
CA ASP A 64 -9.12 18.58 0.41
C ASP A 64 -10.18 19.46 -0.29
N ALA A 65 -10.97 20.20 0.50
CA ALA A 65 -12.01 21.11 -0.02
C ALA A 65 -11.47 22.21 -0.96
N SER A 66 -10.17 22.51 -0.89
CA SER A 66 -9.49 23.48 -1.77
C SER A 66 -8.77 22.82 -2.94
N LYS A 67 -9.00 21.51 -3.18
CA LYS A 67 -8.37 20.73 -4.25
C LYS A 67 -6.85 20.59 -4.11
N ASN A 68 -6.32 20.71 -2.88
CA ASN A 68 -4.90 20.40 -2.67
C ASN A 68 -4.71 18.87 -2.67
N PRO A 69 -3.79 18.34 -3.49
CA PRO A 69 -3.60 16.91 -3.63
C PRO A 69 -2.78 16.33 -2.48
N ALA A 70 -3.05 15.07 -2.15
CA ALA A 70 -2.20 14.22 -1.32
C ALA A 70 -2.20 12.79 -1.86
N ARG A 71 -1.10 12.05 -1.67
CA ARG A 71 -0.97 10.66 -2.12
C ARG A 71 -0.60 9.71 -0.99
N LEU A 72 -1.23 8.55 -0.97
CA LEU A 72 -0.85 7.38 -0.18
C LEU A 72 -0.35 6.27 -1.11
N SER A 73 0.88 5.81 -0.92
CA SER A 73 1.47 4.69 -1.67
C SER A 73 1.71 3.48 -0.76
N LEU A 74 1.14 2.33 -1.09
CA LEU A 74 1.14 1.14 -0.23
C LEU A 74 1.71 -0.08 -0.95
N GLN A 75 2.57 -0.82 -0.25
CA GLN A 75 2.74 -2.25 -0.47
C GLN A 75 1.78 -2.99 0.46
N VAL A 76 0.96 -3.89 -0.07
CA VAL A 76 0.02 -4.67 0.71
C VAL A 76 0.61 -6.07 0.93
N LYS A 77 0.66 -6.50 2.19
CA LYS A 77 1.16 -7.83 2.56
C LYS A 77 0.22 -8.44 3.58
N ARG A 78 -0.22 -9.68 3.37
CA ARG A 78 -1.06 -10.39 4.35
C ARG A 78 -0.38 -10.45 5.73
N SER A 79 0.91 -10.72 5.74
CA SER A 79 1.77 -10.66 6.92
C SER A 79 3.10 -10.01 6.55
N LEU A 80 3.66 -9.24 7.47
CA LEU A 80 4.97 -8.63 7.32
C LEU A 80 5.72 -8.77 8.65
N THR A 81 6.72 -9.64 8.69
CA THR A 81 7.62 -9.74 9.83
C THR A 81 8.57 -8.54 9.80
N ILE A 82 8.65 -7.78 10.89
CA ILE A 82 9.61 -6.68 11.03
C ILE A 82 10.88 -7.26 11.64
N SER A 83 11.96 -7.32 10.86
CA SER A 83 13.25 -7.80 11.36
C SER A 83 14.40 -7.35 10.46
N SER A 84 15.60 -7.21 11.00
CA SER A 84 16.82 -6.99 10.22
C SER A 84 17.47 -8.28 9.68
N ALA A 85 16.78 -9.43 9.76
CA ALA A 85 17.31 -10.70 9.27
C ALA A 85 17.53 -10.63 7.74
N LYS A 86 18.73 -10.96 7.27
CA LYS A 86 19.09 -10.93 5.84
C LYS A 86 18.19 -11.81 4.95
N THR A 87 17.53 -12.79 5.55
CA THR A 87 16.59 -13.69 4.87
C THR A 87 15.20 -13.08 4.71
N ASN A 88 14.87 -12.00 5.43
CA ASN A 88 13.58 -11.33 5.37
C ASN A 88 13.49 -10.36 4.19
N LYS A 89 13.36 -10.93 2.99
CA LYS A 89 13.33 -10.15 1.76
C LYS A 89 12.13 -9.20 1.68
N ASP A 90 10.96 -9.64 2.13
CA ASP A 90 9.74 -8.82 2.07
C ASP A 90 9.90 -7.49 2.82
N PHE A 91 10.40 -7.52 4.06
CA PHE A 91 10.61 -6.29 4.83
C PHE A 91 11.71 -5.41 4.23
N HIS A 92 12.80 -6.02 3.76
CA HIS A 92 13.87 -5.29 3.07
C HIS A 92 13.38 -4.59 1.80
N GLU A 93 12.54 -5.24 1.01
CA GLU A 93 11.94 -4.68 -0.20
C GLU A 93 10.98 -3.54 0.14
N VAL A 94 10.06 -3.73 1.10
CA VAL A 94 9.15 -2.66 1.56
C VAL A 94 9.92 -1.43 2.03
N ILE A 95 11.01 -1.59 2.80
CA ILE A 95 11.82 -0.47 3.27
C ILE A 95 12.57 0.20 2.11
N ARG A 96 13.16 -0.57 1.19
CA ARG A 96 13.83 -0.05 0.00
C ARG A 96 12.86 0.78 -0.84
N ASP A 97 11.66 0.27 -1.08
CA ASP A 97 10.66 0.89 -1.96
C ASP A 97 9.96 2.07 -1.28
N SER A 98 9.80 2.00 0.05
CA SER A 98 9.41 3.15 0.88
C SER A 98 10.43 4.28 0.79
N TRP A 99 11.73 3.96 0.89
CA TRP A 99 12.80 4.94 0.75
C TRP A 99 12.83 5.54 -0.67
N ALA A 100 12.66 4.72 -1.70
CA ALA A 100 12.57 5.21 -3.08
C ALA A 100 11.35 6.13 -3.28
N THR A 101 10.19 5.77 -2.71
CA THR A 101 8.97 6.60 -2.74
C THR A 101 9.18 7.97 -2.09
N LEU A 102 9.79 8.01 -0.90
CA LEU A 102 10.14 9.26 -0.19
C LEU A 102 11.07 10.16 -1.02
N ASN A 103 11.98 9.57 -1.78
CA ASN A 103 12.99 10.29 -2.57
C ASN A 103 12.53 10.66 -3.97
N LYS A 104 11.27 10.38 -4.35
CA LYS A 104 10.74 10.86 -5.61
C LYS A 104 10.71 12.38 -5.62
N SER A 105 11.04 12.99 -6.76
CA SER A 105 11.11 14.45 -6.89
C SER A 105 9.75 15.14 -6.71
N ASP A 106 8.65 14.40 -6.90
CA ASP A 106 7.27 14.86 -6.74
C ASP A 106 6.65 14.54 -5.37
N PHE A 107 7.42 13.94 -4.45
CA PHE A 107 6.94 13.62 -3.10
C PHE A 107 6.72 14.89 -2.27
N ARG A 108 5.51 15.05 -1.70
CA ARG A 108 5.14 16.22 -0.89
C ARG A 108 5.32 15.94 0.60
N PHE A 109 6.38 16.50 1.19
CA PHE A 109 6.62 16.40 2.63
C PHE A 109 5.43 16.92 3.45
N ASN A 110 5.12 16.20 4.53
CA ASN A 110 3.99 16.46 5.44
C ASN A 110 2.59 16.32 4.81
N VAL A 111 2.50 15.91 3.55
CA VAL A 111 1.24 15.74 2.83
C VAL A 111 1.08 14.30 2.35
N ASP A 112 2.07 13.80 1.62
CA ASP A 112 2.07 12.44 1.10
C ASP A 112 2.49 11.43 2.18
N ARG A 113 1.98 10.21 2.05
CA ARG A 113 2.22 9.09 2.97
C ARG A 113 2.60 7.84 2.18
N TYR A 114 3.35 6.95 2.82
CA TYR A 114 3.76 5.70 2.22
C TYR A 114 4.02 4.63 3.29
N GLY A 115 3.97 3.36 2.89
CA GLY A 115 4.35 2.26 3.77
C GLY A 115 3.71 0.93 3.39
N ALA A 116 3.44 0.11 4.40
CA ALA A 116 2.81 -1.19 4.22
C ALA A 116 1.40 -1.24 4.85
N ALA A 117 0.48 -1.95 4.19
CA ALA A 117 -0.80 -2.34 4.75
C ALA A 117 -0.81 -3.86 5.02
N VAL A 118 -1.24 -4.26 6.22
CA VAL A 118 -1.15 -5.66 6.69
C VAL A 118 -2.44 -6.18 7.32
N SER A 119 -2.71 -7.50 7.18
CA SER A 119 -4.04 -8.06 7.48
C SER A 119 -4.25 -8.59 8.90
N PHE A 120 -3.25 -8.71 9.78
CA PHE A 120 -3.37 -9.03 11.23
C PHE A 120 -2.00 -8.74 11.94
N PRO A 121 -1.89 -8.67 13.28
CA PRO A 121 -0.91 -7.82 13.95
C PRO A 121 0.52 -8.29 13.74
N LEU A 122 1.38 -7.31 13.55
CA LEU A 122 2.83 -7.40 13.55
C LEU A 122 3.27 -8.34 14.69
N SER A 123 3.74 -9.54 14.35
CA SER A 123 4.42 -10.39 15.32
C SER A 123 5.84 -9.88 15.46
N ASP A 124 6.09 -9.10 16.51
CA ASP A 124 7.44 -8.73 16.94
C ASP A 124 8.12 -9.99 17.49
N THR A 125 9.02 -10.58 16.71
CA THR A 125 9.94 -11.60 17.20
C THR A 125 11.30 -10.94 17.29
N GLY A 126 11.61 -10.44 18.48
CA GLY A 126 12.91 -9.88 18.84
C GLY A 126 14.06 -10.88 18.71
#